data_AF-A0A7W1UZH8-F1
#
_entry.id   AF-A0A7W1UZH8-F1
#
_cell.length_a   1.000
_cell.length_b   1.000
_cell.length_c   1.000
_cell.angle_alpha   90.00
_cell.angle_beta   90.00
_cell.angle_gamma   90.00
#
_symmetry.space_group_name_H-M   'P 1'
#
loop_
_entity.id
_entity.type
_entity.pdbx_description
1 polymer ?
#
loop_
_entity_poly.entity_id
_entity_poly.type
_entity_poly.pdbx_seq_one_letter_code
_entity_poly.pdbx_strand_id
1 'polypeptide(L)'
;LRGSYYLQLEPGNSFIGCGFFEPNPADLLRIRKEFEMDDSEIRDILHLPAFKKVYNGFDTTNQVKTAPKGFDKTHKAIDLIKNKNFFVAHYYSDKEVLSEDFLKSILYHFQLVQPLFKYMSDVLTTDLNGVSLID
;
A
#
# COMPACT_ATOMS: atom_id res chain seq x y z
N LEU A 1 10.75 2.90 -9.04
CA LEU A 1 9.52 3.00 -8.23
C LEU A 1 9.88 2.77 -6.77
N ARG A 2 9.32 3.55 -5.84
CA ARG A 2 9.43 3.34 -4.39
C ARG A 2 8.36 2.35 -3.93
N GLY A 3 8.73 1.43 -3.04
CA GLY A 3 7.88 0.36 -2.53
C GLY A 3 8.64 -0.96 -2.47
N SER A 4 8.18 -1.87 -1.63
CA SER A 4 8.83 -3.17 -1.43
C SER A 4 7.92 -4.31 -1.88
N TYR A 5 8.52 -5.28 -2.56
CA TYR A 5 7.94 -6.61 -2.77
C TYR A 5 8.48 -7.55 -1.68
N TYR A 6 7.60 -8.31 -1.04
CA TYR A 6 7.95 -9.25 -0.01
C TYR A 6 7.27 -10.59 -0.28
N LEU A 7 8.00 -11.69 -0.07
CA LEU A 7 7.50 -13.05 -0.13
C LEU A 7 7.92 -13.77 1.15
N GLN A 8 6.95 -14.33 1.85
CA GLN A 8 7.16 -15.26 2.95
C GLN A 8 6.71 -16.65 2.54
N LEU A 9 7.59 -17.62 2.79
CA LEU A 9 7.32 -19.04 2.60
C LEU A 9 7.42 -19.72 3.97
N GLU A 10 6.27 -20.12 4.47
CA GLU A 10 6.10 -20.80 5.75
C GLU A 10 4.93 -21.78 5.59
N PRO A 11 5.09 -23.05 5.98
CA PRO A 11 3.97 -24.00 5.98
C PRO A 11 2.77 -23.45 6.75
N GLY A 12 1.62 -23.37 6.09
CA GLY A 12 0.38 -22.82 6.65
C GLY A 12 0.32 -21.30 6.77
N ASN A 13 1.37 -20.55 6.40
CA ASN A 13 1.44 -19.10 6.55
C ASN A 13 2.29 -18.41 5.46
N SER A 14 2.14 -18.87 4.21
CA SER A 14 2.82 -18.26 3.08
C SER A 14 2.01 -17.08 2.54
N PHE A 15 2.68 -15.96 2.24
CA PHE A 15 2.02 -14.79 1.69
C PHE A 15 2.98 -13.89 0.91
N ILE A 16 2.41 -13.04 0.08
CA ILE A 16 3.12 -11.89 -0.48
C ILE A 16 2.63 -10.60 0.17
N GLY A 17 3.56 -9.67 0.40
CA GLY A 17 3.29 -8.31 0.83
C GLY A 17 3.83 -7.33 -0.20
N CYS A 18 3.08 -6.29 -0.53
CA CYS A 18 3.49 -5.29 -1.51
C CYS A 18 3.13 -3.88 -1.03
N GLY A 19 4.11 -2.98 -0.97
CA GLY A 19 3.91 -1.58 -0.60
C GLY A 19 4.89 -1.12 0.47
N PHE A 20 4.39 -0.36 1.44
CA PHE A 20 5.20 0.27 2.49
C PHE A 20 4.82 -0.32 3.85
N PHE A 21 5.62 -1.28 4.31
CA PHE A 21 5.58 -1.77 5.68
C PHE A 21 6.50 -0.90 6.54
N GLU A 22 5.97 -0.32 7.62
CA GLU A 22 6.68 0.58 8.54
C GLU A 22 7.58 1.61 7.84
N PRO A 23 7.01 2.48 6.96
CA PRO A 23 7.78 3.56 6.35
C PRO A 23 8.42 4.44 7.42
N ASN A 24 9.59 5.01 7.09
CA ASN A 24 10.25 5.95 8.00
C ASN A 24 9.33 7.15 8.33
N PRO A 25 9.57 7.87 9.44
CA PRO A 25 8.67 8.93 9.89
C PRO A 25 8.40 10.04 8.86
N ALA A 26 9.39 10.36 8.01
CA ALA A 26 9.24 11.40 6.99
C ALA A 26 8.28 10.95 5.87
N ASP A 27 8.47 9.75 5.33
CA ASP A 27 7.60 9.18 4.31
C ASP A 27 6.18 8.95 4.85
N LEU A 28 6.05 8.44 6.08
CA LEU A 28 4.76 8.25 6.73
C LEU A 28 3.98 9.56 6.86
N LEU A 29 4.65 10.64 7.24
CA LEU A 29 4.04 11.96 7.32
C LEU A 29 3.67 12.48 5.93
N ARG A 30 4.56 12.35 4.93
CA ARG A 30 4.34 12.82 3.55
C ARG A 30 3.13 12.13 2.91
N ILE A 31 2.99 10.81 3.05
CA ILE A 31 1.85 10.05 2.52
C ILE A 31 0.55 10.49 3.19
N ARG A 32 0.54 10.67 4.52
CA ARG A 32 -0.66 11.15 5.21
C ARG A 32 -1.04 12.58 4.81
N LYS A 33 -0.06 13.45 4.58
CA LYS A 33 -0.30 14.81 4.08
C LYS A 33 -0.84 14.82 2.66
N GLU A 34 -0.39 13.90 1.81
CA GLU A 34 -1.00 13.69 0.51
C GLU A 34 -2.48 13.37 0.66
N PHE A 35 -2.84 12.37 1.44
CA PHE A 35 -4.26 11.96 1.60
C PHE A 35 -5.12 13.01 2.30
N GLU A 36 -4.54 13.88 3.13
CA GLU A 36 -5.23 15.04 3.68
C GLU A 36 -5.55 16.06 2.57
N MET A 37 -4.64 16.26 1.63
CA MET A 37 -4.81 17.19 0.51
C MET A 37 -5.73 16.63 -0.57
N ASP A 38 -5.42 15.43 -1.08
CA ASP A 38 -6.22 14.71 -2.06
C ASP A 38 -6.06 13.19 -1.89
N ASP A 39 -7.18 12.50 -1.73
CA ASP A 39 -7.28 11.05 -1.59
C ASP A 39 -7.91 10.37 -2.81
N SER A 40 -8.21 11.13 -3.88
CA SER A 40 -8.91 10.62 -5.06
C SER A 40 -8.10 9.55 -5.81
N GLU A 41 -6.87 9.85 -6.20
CA GLU A 41 -6.04 8.94 -7.00
C GLU A 41 -5.76 7.62 -6.26
N ILE A 42 -5.44 7.68 -4.97
CA ILE A 42 -5.23 6.46 -4.20
C ILE A 42 -6.52 5.64 -4.10
N ARG A 43 -7.68 6.29 -3.91
CA ARG A 43 -8.96 5.57 -3.87
C ARG A 43 -9.29 4.95 -5.22
N ASP A 44 -8.98 5.61 -6.32
CA ASP A 44 -9.16 5.06 -7.66
C ASP A 44 -8.30 3.80 -7.87
N ILE A 45 -7.03 3.85 -7.45
CA ILE A 45 -6.12 2.68 -7.48
C ILE A 45 -6.70 1.53 -6.64
N LEU A 46 -7.12 1.81 -5.40
CA LEU A 46 -7.70 0.80 -4.51
C LEU A 46 -9.04 0.23 -5.03
N HIS A 47 -9.76 0.99 -5.86
CA HIS A 47 -11.02 0.60 -6.48
C HIS A 47 -10.88 -0.07 -7.85
N LEU A 48 -9.68 -0.14 -8.43
CA LEU A 48 -9.45 -0.89 -9.67
C LEU A 48 -10.01 -2.31 -9.52
N PRO A 49 -10.87 -2.81 -10.43
CA PRO A 49 -11.63 -4.05 -10.19
C PRO A 49 -10.75 -5.26 -9.84
N ALA A 50 -9.63 -5.44 -10.53
CA ALA A 50 -8.69 -6.52 -10.26
C ALA A 50 -7.97 -6.34 -8.91
N PHE A 51 -7.56 -5.11 -8.58
CA PHE A 51 -6.88 -4.79 -7.32
C PHE A 51 -7.82 -5.01 -6.13
N LYS A 52 -9.02 -4.44 -6.19
CA LYS A 52 -10.05 -4.56 -5.15
C LYS A 52 -10.45 -6.01 -4.90
N LYS A 53 -10.60 -6.80 -5.97
CA LYS A 53 -10.95 -8.22 -5.88
C LYS A 53 -9.91 -9.02 -5.09
N VAL A 54 -8.64 -8.65 -5.19
CA VAL A 54 -7.54 -9.39 -4.55
C VAL A 54 -7.28 -8.90 -3.13
N TYR A 55 -7.13 -7.59 -2.94
CA TYR A 55 -6.60 -7.03 -1.70
C TYR A 55 -7.65 -6.38 -0.80
N ASN A 56 -8.74 -5.89 -1.39
CA ASN A 56 -9.81 -5.18 -0.67
C ASN A 56 -9.32 -4.01 0.23
N GLY A 57 -8.26 -3.31 -0.20
CA GLY A 57 -7.68 -2.18 0.52
C GLY A 57 -6.31 -2.49 1.14
N PHE A 58 -5.76 -1.52 1.87
CA PHE A 58 -4.53 -1.70 2.64
C PHE A 58 -4.75 -2.60 3.86
N ASP A 59 -3.69 -3.23 4.34
CA ASP A 59 -3.69 -3.84 5.67
C ASP A 59 -3.93 -2.78 6.75
N THR A 60 -5.00 -2.97 7.53
CA THR A 60 -5.38 -2.05 8.61
C THR A 60 -5.13 -2.61 10.00
N THR A 61 -4.44 -3.75 10.13
CA THR A 61 -4.28 -4.48 11.41
C THR A 61 -3.59 -3.63 12.48
N ASN A 62 -2.66 -2.78 12.04
CA ASN A 62 -1.84 -1.93 12.89
C ASN A 62 -2.26 -0.44 12.85
N GLN A 63 -3.49 -0.12 12.42
CA GLN A 63 -3.98 1.26 12.43
C GLN A 63 -3.95 1.86 13.84
N VAL A 64 -3.63 3.16 13.93
CA VAL A 64 -3.83 3.89 15.19
C VAL A 64 -5.32 4.02 15.48
N LYS A 65 -5.71 4.01 16.76
CA LYS A 65 -7.13 4.09 17.16
C LYS A 65 -7.73 5.48 16.92
N THR A 66 -6.93 6.52 17.09
CA THR A 66 -7.32 7.94 16.97
C THR A 66 -6.55 8.63 15.86
N ALA A 67 -7.00 9.83 15.46
CA ALA A 67 -6.25 10.67 14.53
C ALA A 67 -4.80 10.90 15.03
N PRO A 68 -3.78 10.74 14.18
CA PRO A 68 -2.42 11.13 14.52
C PRO A 68 -2.33 12.64 14.80
N LYS A 69 -1.34 13.06 15.60
CA LYS A 69 -1.11 14.47 15.93
C LYS A 69 -0.98 15.32 14.65
N GLY A 70 -1.73 16.42 14.57
CA GLY A 70 -1.68 17.35 13.44
C GLY A 70 -2.59 17.01 12.26
N PHE A 71 -3.52 16.06 12.44
CA PHE A 71 -4.57 15.73 11.48
C PHE A 71 -5.95 15.89 12.13
N ASP A 72 -6.93 16.36 11.36
CA ASP A 72 -8.32 16.45 11.83
C ASP A 72 -8.95 15.06 11.95
N LYS A 73 -9.53 14.77 13.12
CA LYS A 73 -10.24 13.52 13.40
C LYS A 73 -11.52 13.35 12.57
N THR A 74 -12.07 14.45 12.02
CA THR A 74 -13.25 14.43 11.16
C THR A 74 -12.93 14.50 9.67
N HIS A 75 -11.65 14.45 9.29
CA HIS A 75 -11.26 14.52 7.89
C HIS A 75 -11.83 13.35 7.07
N LYS A 76 -12.25 13.61 5.83
CA LYS A 76 -12.84 12.58 4.94
C LYS A 76 -11.92 11.36 4.73
N ALA A 77 -10.61 11.60 4.70
CA ALA A 77 -9.58 10.58 4.48
C ALA A 77 -9.01 10.00 5.78
N ILE A 78 -9.69 10.19 6.92
CA ILE A 78 -9.17 9.75 8.22
C ILE A 78 -8.97 8.24 8.30
N ASP A 79 -9.72 7.46 7.52
CA ASP A 79 -9.55 6.02 7.33
C ASP A 79 -8.14 5.68 6.81
N LEU A 80 -7.64 6.44 5.84
CA LEU A 80 -6.29 6.27 5.29
C LEU A 80 -5.23 6.90 6.19
N ILE A 81 -5.49 8.08 6.77
CA ILE A 81 -4.53 8.81 7.60
C ILE A 81 -4.15 8.01 8.86
N LYS A 82 -5.08 7.20 9.40
CA LYS A 82 -4.82 6.34 10.57
C LYS A 82 -3.91 5.15 10.28
N ASN A 83 -3.64 4.82 9.02
CA ASN A 83 -2.70 3.75 8.68
C ASN A 83 -1.30 4.05 9.19
N LYS A 84 -0.64 3.02 9.73
CA LYS A 84 0.81 3.00 9.96
C LYS A 84 1.58 2.39 8.79
N ASN A 85 0.86 1.64 7.96
CA ASN A 85 1.36 0.80 6.90
C ASN A 85 0.54 1.07 5.63
N PHE A 86 1.18 1.08 4.48
CA PHE A 86 0.52 1.23 3.18
C PHE A 86 0.94 0.07 2.28
N PHE A 87 0.67 -1.15 2.72
CA PHE A 87 0.90 -2.37 1.96
C PHE A 87 -0.40 -3.17 1.83
N VAL A 88 -0.42 -4.02 0.81
CA VAL A 88 -1.45 -5.02 0.58
C VAL A 88 -0.84 -6.41 0.67
N ALA A 89 -1.64 -7.39 1.06
CA ALA A 89 -1.18 -8.77 1.21
C ALA A 89 -2.12 -9.77 0.54
N HIS A 90 -1.55 -10.85 0.01
CA HIS A 90 -2.29 -12.02 -0.45
C HIS A 90 -1.66 -13.27 0.14
N TYR A 91 -2.50 -14.10 0.77
CA TYR A 91 -2.11 -15.31 1.46
C TYR A 91 -2.34 -16.52 0.57
N TYR A 92 -1.43 -17.49 0.64
CA TYR A 92 -1.49 -18.74 -0.11
C TYR A 92 -1.66 -19.91 0.85
N SER A 93 -2.45 -20.89 0.42
CA SER A 93 -2.40 -22.23 0.97
C SER A 93 -1.13 -22.96 0.53
N ASP A 94 -0.69 -23.96 1.30
CA ASP A 94 0.45 -24.81 0.92
C ASP A 94 0.25 -25.49 -0.45
N LYS A 95 -1.01 -25.81 -0.80
CA LYS A 95 -1.37 -26.37 -2.10
C LYS A 95 -1.08 -25.39 -3.24
N GLU A 96 -1.38 -24.11 -3.05
CA GLU A 96 -1.10 -23.08 -4.06
C GLU A 96 0.41 -22.84 -4.19
N VAL A 97 1.14 -22.82 -3.07
CA VAL A 97 2.60 -22.68 -3.05
C VAL A 97 3.30 -23.80 -3.83
N LEU A 98 2.82 -25.04 -3.70
CA LEU A 98 3.38 -26.21 -4.37
C LEU A 98 2.88 -26.41 -5.81
N SER A 99 2.00 -25.54 -6.30
CA SER A 99 1.45 -25.66 -7.66
C SER A 99 2.42 -25.15 -8.74
N GLU A 100 2.30 -25.69 -9.96
CA GLU A 100 3.11 -25.24 -11.11
C GLU A 100 2.85 -23.77 -11.49
N ASP A 101 1.68 -23.23 -11.11
CA ASP A 101 1.28 -21.85 -11.39
C ASP A 101 1.68 -20.87 -10.28
N PHE A 102 2.30 -21.33 -9.18
CA PHE A 102 2.65 -20.47 -8.04
C PHE A 102 3.46 -19.24 -8.46
N LEU A 103 4.49 -19.44 -9.27
CA LEU A 103 5.33 -18.34 -9.76
C LEU A 103 4.54 -17.37 -10.64
N LYS A 104 3.64 -17.87 -11.50
CA LYS A 104 2.78 -17.02 -12.33
C LYS A 104 1.83 -16.19 -11.46
N SER A 105 1.32 -16.76 -10.38
CA SER A 105 0.49 -16.06 -9.41
C SER A 105 1.27 -14.91 -8.75
N ILE A 106 2.48 -15.16 -8.25
CA ILE A 106 3.34 -14.11 -7.67
C ILE A 106 3.56 -12.97 -8.68
N LEU A 107 3.92 -13.31 -9.92
CA LEU A 107 4.15 -12.31 -10.97
C LEU A 107 2.89 -11.49 -11.28
N TYR A 108 1.72 -12.13 -11.32
CA TYR A 108 0.43 -11.43 -11.48
C TYR A 108 0.24 -10.39 -10.39
N HIS A 109 0.48 -10.75 -9.12
CA HIS A 109 0.35 -9.80 -8.02
C HIS A 109 1.38 -8.66 -8.09
N PHE A 110 2.63 -8.95 -8.44
CA PHE A 110 3.66 -7.91 -8.57
C PHE A 110 3.34 -6.91 -9.69
N GLN A 111 2.71 -7.37 -10.77
CA GLN A 111 2.18 -6.51 -11.83
C GLN A 111 0.95 -5.71 -11.36
N LEU A 112 0.05 -6.34 -10.60
CA LEU A 112 -1.18 -5.72 -10.14
C LEU A 112 -0.94 -4.51 -9.21
N VAL A 113 0.15 -4.52 -8.44
CA VAL A 113 0.51 -3.43 -7.52
C VAL A 113 1.30 -2.28 -8.17
N GLN A 114 1.63 -2.38 -9.46
CA GLN A 114 2.41 -1.34 -10.16
C GLN A 114 1.77 0.06 -10.10
N PRO A 115 0.44 0.25 -10.25
CA PRO A 115 -0.18 1.56 -10.13
C PRO A 115 0.05 2.19 -8.74
N LEU A 116 -0.05 1.39 -7.68
CA LEU A 116 0.22 1.83 -6.30
C LEU A 116 1.69 2.29 -6.17
N PHE A 117 2.63 1.54 -6.74
CA PHE A 117 4.06 1.86 -6.65
C PHE A 117 4.40 3.10 -7.46
N LYS A 118 3.77 3.30 -8.62
CA LYS A 118 3.87 4.53 -9.39
C LYS A 118 3.38 5.73 -8.59
N TYR A 119 2.15 5.68 -8.10
CA TYR A 119 1.58 6.75 -7.28
C TYR A 119 2.45 7.09 -6.07
N MET A 120 2.84 6.07 -5.29
CA MET A 120 3.67 6.30 -4.10
C MET A 120 5.06 6.83 -4.45
N SER A 121 5.61 6.48 -5.62
CA SER A 121 6.86 7.10 -6.09
C SER A 121 6.65 8.59 -6.31
N ASP A 122 5.62 8.96 -7.07
CA ASP A 122 5.32 10.34 -7.44
C ASP A 122 5.07 11.20 -6.18
N VAL A 123 4.29 10.68 -5.21
CA VAL A 123 4.04 11.32 -3.91
C VAL A 123 5.33 11.53 -3.10
N LEU A 124 6.21 10.54 -3.11
CA LEU A 124 7.38 10.54 -2.25
C LEU A 124 8.64 11.15 -2.89
N THR A 125 8.55 11.55 -4.16
CA THR A 125 9.61 12.28 -4.88
C THR A 125 9.17 13.68 -5.31
N THR A 126 8.01 14.15 -4.85
CA THR A 126 7.54 15.52 -5.07
C THR A 126 7.14 16.21 -3.76
N ASP A 127 7.23 17.54 -3.73
CA ASP A 127 6.62 18.34 -2.67
C ASP A 127 5.08 18.37 -2.80
N LEU A 128 4.41 19.04 -1.88
CA LEU A 128 2.93 19.15 -1.90
C LEU A 128 2.38 19.96 -3.08
N ASN A 129 3.24 20.71 -3.79
CA ASN A 129 2.87 21.43 -5.01
C ASN A 129 3.20 20.62 -6.28
N GLY A 130 3.68 19.38 -6.15
CA GLY A 130 4.08 18.53 -7.27
C GLY A 130 5.45 18.84 -7.85
N VAL A 131 6.27 19.67 -7.19
CA VAL A 131 7.63 19.97 -7.63
C VAL A 131 8.54 18.80 -7.29
N SER A 132 9.32 18.32 -8.27
CA SER A 132 10.28 17.22 -8.08
C SER A 132 11.29 17.56 -6.98
N LEU A 133 11.54 16.60 -6.10
CA LEU A 133 12.56 16.63 -5.05
C LEU A 133 13.85 15.89 -5.48
N ILE A 134 13.83 15.32 -6.68
CA ILE A 134 14.95 14.63 -7.31
C ILE A 134 15.33 15.38 -8.59
N ASP A 135 16.64 15.54 -8.80
CA ASP A 135 17.23 16.19 -9.98
C ASP A 135 17.23 15.28 -11.22
#